data_AF-A0A3S3S6I9-F1
#
_entry.id   AF-A0A3S3S6I9-F1
#
_cell.length_a   1.000
_cell.length_b   1.000
_cell.length_c   1.000
_cell.angle_alpha   90.00
_cell.angle_beta   90.00
_cell.angle_gamma   90.00
#
_symmetry.space_group_name_H-M   'P 1'
#
loop_
_entity.id
_entity.type
_entity.pdbx_description
1 polymer ?
#
loop_
_entity_poly.entity_id
_entity_poly.type
_entity_poly.pdbx_seq_one_letter_code
_entity_poly.pdbx_strand_id
1 'polypeptide(L)'
;VQQAGERIIILGCGGLDPDNIAEVLARTGLKEMHFAALADVPSAMRYRNPRVGMGGSDLDREYRTTVTDGALVAATIAAVRA
;
A
#
# COMPACT_ATOMS: atom_id res chain seq x y z
N VAL A 1 -13.05 16.52 3.76
CA VAL A 1 -14.13 15.94 4.59
C VAL A 1 -15.22 16.94 4.97
N GLN A 2 -14.87 18.18 5.33
CA GLN A 2 -15.82 19.20 5.81
C GLN A 2 -17.01 19.45 4.87
N GLN A 3 -16.74 19.66 3.57
CA GLN A 3 -17.81 19.86 2.60
C GLN A 3 -18.76 18.67 2.54
N ALA A 4 -18.27 17.43 2.65
CA ALA A 4 -19.12 16.24 2.59
C ALA A 4 -20.11 16.17 3.76
N GLY A 5 -19.69 16.63 4.96
CA GLY A 5 -20.47 16.47 6.19
C GLY A 5 -20.77 14.99 6.44
N GLU A 6 -22.01 14.68 6.81
CA GLU A 6 -22.47 13.30 7.06
C GLU A 6 -23.13 12.63 5.83
N ARG A 7 -23.04 13.26 4.64
CA ARG A 7 -23.76 12.79 3.44
C ARG A 7 -23.03 11.66 2.71
N ILE A 8 -21.70 11.66 2.79
CA ILE A 8 -20.84 10.67 2.14
C ILE A 8 -19.51 10.57 2.89
N ILE A 9 -19.03 9.34 3.06
CA ILE A 9 -17.70 9.10 3.64
C ILE A 9 -16.64 9.41 2.59
N ILE A 10 -15.66 10.23 2.97
CA ILE A 10 -14.44 10.40 2.19
C ILE A 10 -13.43 9.37 2.69
N LEU A 11 -13.00 8.50 1.79
CA LEU A 11 -11.98 7.49 2.04
C LEU A 11 -10.64 7.98 1.47
N GLY A 12 -9.65 8.19 2.33
CA GLY A 12 -8.33 8.67 1.94
C GLY A 12 -7.44 7.55 1.41
N CYS A 13 -6.66 7.82 0.37
CA CYS A 13 -5.70 6.89 -0.23
C CYS A 13 -4.48 7.67 -0.75
N GLY A 14 -3.35 6.98 -0.94
CA GLY A 14 -2.16 7.54 -1.60
C GLY A 14 -0.86 7.26 -0.87
N GLY A 15 -0.44 6.00 -0.80
CA GLY A 15 0.84 5.62 -0.19
C GLY A 15 0.85 5.68 1.34
N LEU A 16 -0.27 5.36 1.97
CA LEU A 16 -0.38 5.31 3.42
C LEU A 16 0.37 4.07 3.97
N ASP A 17 1.18 4.29 4.99
CA ASP A 17 2.04 3.29 5.63
C ASP A 17 2.09 3.53 7.16
N PRO A 18 2.78 2.67 7.95
CA PRO A 18 2.85 2.84 9.40
C PRO A 18 3.45 4.17 9.87
N ASP A 19 4.32 4.80 9.05
CA ASP A 19 5.05 6.00 9.44
C ASP A 19 4.22 7.27 9.23
N ASN A 20 3.30 7.27 8.26
CA ASN A 20 2.56 8.47 7.86
C ASN A 20 1.06 8.45 8.19
N ILE A 21 0.44 7.27 8.35
CA ILE A 21 -1.03 7.16 8.36
C ILE A 21 -1.67 7.92 9.54
N ALA A 22 -1.02 7.93 10.70
CA ALA A 22 -1.51 8.62 11.89
C ALA A 22 -1.53 10.14 11.71
N GLU A 23 -0.48 10.71 11.09
CA GLU A 23 -0.43 12.14 10.80
C GLU A 23 -1.52 12.53 9.81
N VAL A 24 -1.70 11.75 8.74
CA VAL A 24 -2.75 12.00 7.74
C VAL A 24 -4.12 11.96 8.39
N LEU A 25 -4.41 10.96 9.23
CA LEU A 25 -5.67 10.86 9.96
C LEU A 25 -5.92 12.12 10.81
N ALA A 26 -4.94 12.50 11.63
CA ALA A 26 -5.04 13.63 12.55
C ALA A 26 -5.28 14.96 11.80
N ARG A 27 -4.62 15.17 10.66
CA ARG A 27 -4.72 16.42 9.90
C ARG A 27 -5.97 16.53 9.03
N THR A 28 -6.55 15.40 8.63
CA THR A 28 -7.64 15.38 7.65
C THR A 28 -9.01 15.14 8.28
N GLY A 29 -9.09 14.49 9.45
CA GLY A 29 -10.36 14.07 10.06
C GLY A 29 -11.11 13.03 9.22
N LEU A 30 -10.39 12.23 8.43
CA LEU A 30 -10.96 11.11 7.69
C LEU A 30 -11.56 10.07 8.65
N LYS A 31 -12.65 9.42 8.21
CA LYS A 31 -13.25 8.30 8.95
C LYS A 31 -12.80 6.94 8.41
N GLU A 32 -12.40 6.89 7.14
CA GLU A 32 -11.91 5.68 6.48
C GLU A 32 -10.65 5.97 5.66
N MET A 33 -9.75 4.98 5.59
CA MET A 33 -8.48 5.08 4.90
C MET A 33 -8.20 3.77 4.15
N HIS A 34 -7.60 3.88 2.97
CA HIS A 34 -7.24 2.79 2.09
C HIS A 34 -5.73 2.77 1.88
N PHE A 35 -5.14 1.60 2.11
CA PHE A 35 -3.73 1.34 1.94
C PHE A 35 -3.54 -0.10 1.44
N ALA A 36 -2.39 -0.37 0.82
CA ALA A 36 -2.13 -1.65 0.18
C ALA A 36 -1.19 -2.57 0.97
N ALA A 37 -0.37 -2.00 1.87
CA ALA A 37 0.60 -2.73 2.72
C ALA A 37 1.41 -3.76 1.92
N LEU A 38 2.06 -3.29 0.85
CA LEU A 38 2.69 -4.16 -0.14
C LEU A 38 4.12 -4.52 0.26
N ALA A 39 4.49 -5.77 0.01
CA ALA A 39 5.86 -6.26 0.05
C ALA A 39 6.19 -7.01 -1.24
N ASP A 40 7.42 -6.86 -1.70
CA ASP A 40 7.93 -7.57 -2.86
C ASP A 40 8.58 -8.89 -2.45
N VAL A 41 8.14 -9.99 -3.08
CA VAL A 41 8.66 -11.34 -2.85
C VAL A 41 9.35 -11.83 -4.14
N PRO A 42 10.56 -12.39 -4.04
CA PRO A 42 11.24 -12.94 -5.22
C PRO A 42 10.49 -14.16 -5.77
N SER A 43 10.45 -14.27 -7.09
CA SER A 43 9.89 -15.44 -7.79
C SER A 43 10.66 -16.72 -7.45
N ALA A 44 9.91 -17.81 -7.24
CA ALA A 44 10.45 -19.15 -7.02
C ALA A 44 11.01 -19.83 -8.29
N MET A 45 10.96 -19.15 -9.45
CA MET A 45 11.54 -19.66 -10.69
C MET A 45 13.05 -19.89 -10.55
N ARG A 46 13.48 -21.13 -10.83
CA ARG A 46 14.89 -21.55 -10.75
C ARG A 46 15.71 -21.11 -11.96
N TYR A 47 15.09 -21.05 -13.14
CA TYR A 47 15.69 -20.52 -14.36
C TYR A 47 15.06 -19.17 -14.69
N ARG A 48 15.89 -18.22 -15.13
CA ARG A 48 15.49 -16.87 -15.49
C ARG A 48 16.14 -16.47 -16.80
N ASN A 49 15.36 -15.95 -17.74
CA ASN A 49 15.87 -15.31 -18.95
C ASN A 49 15.83 -13.79 -18.74
N PRO A 50 16.95 -13.11 -18.50
CA PRO A 50 16.98 -11.68 -18.20
C PRO A 50 16.83 -10.80 -19.45
N ARG A 51 16.63 -11.38 -20.64
CA ARG A 51 16.53 -10.64 -21.91
C ARG A 51 15.09 -10.40 -22.38
N VAL A 52 14.10 -10.92 -21.65
CA VAL A 52 12.68 -10.81 -21.99
C VAL A 52 12.00 -9.93 -20.95
N GLY A 53 11.34 -8.87 -21.41
CA GLY A 53 10.44 -8.05 -20.61
C GLY A 53 9.05 -8.11 -21.21
N MET A 54 8.05 -8.42 -20.37
CA MET A 54 6.64 -8.51 -20.78
C MET A 54 5.95 -7.15 -20.71
N GLY A 55 6.51 -6.19 -19.96
CA GLY A 55 6.07 -4.79 -19.98
C GLY A 55 6.97 -3.86 -19.17
N GLY A 56 7.12 -2.62 -19.66
CA GLY A 56 8.06 -1.64 -19.07
C GLY A 56 9.53 -1.97 -19.37
N SER A 57 10.45 -1.18 -18.80
CA SER A 57 11.89 -1.35 -18.98
C SER A 57 12.60 -2.01 -17.79
N ASP A 58 11.89 -2.22 -16.68
CA ASP A 58 12.39 -2.94 -15.50
C ASP A 58 12.24 -4.45 -15.71
N LEU A 59 13.30 -5.08 -16.24
CA LEU A 59 13.32 -6.52 -16.55
C LEU A 59 13.33 -7.41 -15.30
N ASP A 60 13.81 -6.89 -14.17
CA ASP A 60 13.82 -7.65 -12.91
C ASP A 60 12.41 -7.81 -12.34
N ARG A 61 11.47 -6.93 -12.72
CA ARG A 61 10.05 -7.02 -12.34
C ARG A 61 9.41 -8.35 -12.72
N GLU A 62 9.86 -9.00 -13.80
CA GLU A 62 9.32 -10.29 -14.25
C GLU A 62 9.52 -11.42 -13.23
N TYR A 63 10.47 -11.24 -12.30
CA TYR A 63 10.82 -12.22 -11.28
C TYR A 63 10.52 -11.71 -9.86
N ARG A 64 9.60 -10.75 -9.74
CA ARG A 64 9.13 -10.16 -8.49
C ARG A 64 7.61 -10.25 -8.40
N THR A 65 7.09 -10.66 -7.26
CA THR A 65 5.66 -10.69 -6.98
C THR A 65 5.36 -9.75 -5.83
N THR A 66 4.53 -8.76 -6.08
CA THR A 66 4.05 -7.85 -5.03
C THR A 66 2.83 -8.46 -4.36
N VAL A 67 2.90 -8.62 -3.04
CA VAL A 67 1.83 -9.21 -2.22
C VAL A 67 1.46 -8.27 -1.07
N THR A 68 0.26 -8.43 -0.52
CA THR A 68 -0.10 -7.75 0.73
C THR A 68 0.55 -8.49 1.91
N ASP A 69 1.30 -7.74 2.72
CA ASP A 69 1.99 -8.24 3.91
C ASP A 69 1.12 -8.03 5.16
N GLY A 70 0.76 -9.13 5.82
CA GLY A 70 -0.09 -9.10 7.01
C GLY A 70 0.52 -8.38 8.21
N ALA A 71 1.85 -8.39 8.37
CA ALA A 71 2.53 -7.66 9.43
C ALA A 71 2.50 -6.15 9.17
N LEU A 72 2.70 -5.72 7.92
CA LEU A 72 2.54 -4.31 7.54
C LEU A 72 1.09 -3.85 7.71
N VAL A 73 0.10 -4.69 7.37
CA VAL A 73 -1.31 -4.40 7.64
C VAL A 73 -1.53 -4.16 9.14
N ALA A 74 -1.06 -5.08 9.99
CA ALA A 74 -1.21 -4.97 11.44
C ALA A 74 -0.53 -3.72 12.00
N ALA A 75 0.70 -3.42 11.55
CA ALA A 75 1.45 -2.24 11.97
C ALA A 75 0.75 -0.94 11.55
N THR A 76 0.24 -0.88 10.32
CA THR A 76 -0.46 0.31 9.79
C THR A 76 -1.75 0.56 10.57
N ILE A 77 -2.50 -0.49 10.90
CA ILE A 77 -3.69 -0.39 11.75
C ILE A 77 -3.33 0.04 13.18
N ALA A 78 -2.24 -0.49 13.73
CA ALA A 78 -1.80 -0.14 15.09
C ALA A 78 -1.41 1.34 15.19
N ALA A 79 -0.76 1.90 14.16
CA ALA A 79 -0.32 3.29 14.12
C ALA A 79 -1.47 4.32 14.30
N VAL A 80 -2.70 3.99 13.89
CA VAL A 80 -3.88 4.86 14.07
C VAL A 80 -4.73 4.54 15.30
N ARG A 81 -4.41 3.46 16.03
CA ARG A 81 -5.14 3.01 17.23
C ARG A 81 -4.45 3.38 18.55
N ALA A 82 -3.17 3.75 18.49
CA ALA A 82 -2.40 4.23 19.64
C ALA A 82 -2.86 5.64 20.05
#